data_AF-A0A662GBG6-F1
#
_entry.id   AF-A0A662GBG6-F1
#
_cell.length_a   1.000
_cell.length_b   1.000
_cell.length_c   1.000
_cell.angle_alpha   90.00
_cell.angle_beta   90.00
_cell.angle_gamma   90.00
#
_symmetry.space_group_name_H-M   'P 1'
#
loop_
_entity.id
_entity.type
_entity.pdbx_description
1 polymer ?
#
loop_
_entity_poly.entity_id
_entity_poly.type
_entity_poly.pdbx_seq_one_letter_code
_entity_poly.pdbx_strand_id
1 'polypeptide(L)'
;MRVVKLLRQVLGLAYLESRWVKRQPLWLVQGVVGAVGFTMIIYVWGSVDALRNLVVAYIIAGAWGLGLNIVAQRIGWDRINHNIEFYVASPVTLSAYFTGIVLGCSLFLASNLIPALTIALIFRLDLPPYSRYYQ
;
A
#
# COMPACT_ATOMS: atom_id res chain seq x y z
N MET A 1 -7.10 -24.81 -18.57
CA MET A 1 -8.04 -23.72 -18.96
C MET A 1 -8.62 -22.91 -17.79
N ARG A 2 -9.08 -23.50 -16.67
CA ARG A 2 -9.69 -22.74 -15.54
C ARG A 2 -8.74 -21.73 -14.87
N VAL A 3 -7.50 -22.12 -14.60
CA VAL A 3 -6.50 -21.24 -13.95
C VAL A 3 -6.19 -19.99 -14.80
N VAL A 4 -6.02 -20.17 -16.11
CA VAL A 4 -5.76 -19.06 -17.05
C VAL A 4 -6.93 -18.06 -17.07
N LYS A 5 -8.18 -18.55 -17.00
CA LYS A 5 -9.35 -17.66 -16.90
C LYS A 5 -9.36 -16.88 -15.59
N LEU A 6 -9.07 -17.54 -14.46
CA LEU A 6 -9.00 -16.90 -13.15
C LEU A 6 -7.89 -15.84 -13.10
N LEU A 7 -6.68 -16.16 -13.58
CA LEU A 7 -5.56 -15.22 -13.66
C LEU A 7 -5.91 -14.01 -14.53
N ARG A 8 -6.55 -14.22 -15.69
CA ARG A 8 -7.00 -13.13 -16.55
C ARG A 8 -8.00 -12.21 -15.85
N GLN A 9 -8.92 -12.77 -15.07
CA GLN A 9 -9.88 -11.98 -14.29
C GLN A 9 -9.19 -11.16 -13.21
N VAL A 10 -8.33 -11.80 -12.41
CA VAL A 10 -7.56 -11.14 -11.34
C VAL A 10 -6.70 -10.02 -11.90
N LEU A 11 -5.93 -10.28 -12.95
CA LEU A 11 -5.04 -9.29 -13.58
C LEU A 11 -5.82 -8.18 -14.27
N GLY A 12 -6.96 -8.50 -14.90
CA GLY A 12 -7.83 -7.50 -15.52
C GLY A 12 -8.38 -6.51 -14.49
N LEU A 13 -8.88 -7.01 -13.36
CA LEU A 13 -9.32 -6.20 -12.23
C LEU A 13 -8.16 -5.40 -11.63
N ALA A 14 -7.03 -6.05 -11.33
CA ALA A 14 -5.86 -5.38 -10.77
C ALA A 14 -5.38 -4.23 -11.67
N TYR A 15 -5.41 -4.43 -12.99
CA TYR A 15 -5.07 -3.39 -13.95
C TYR A 15 -6.06 -2.23 -13.93
N LEU A 16 -7.37 -2.50 -13.95
CA LEU A 16 -8.38 -1.44 -13.88
C LEU A 16 -8.25 -0.63 -12.58
N GLU A 17 -8.04 -1.33 -11.47
CA GLU A 17 -7.86 -0.73 -10.16
C GLU A 17 -6.59 0.11 -10.09
N SER A 18 -5.46 -0.39 -10.60
CA SER A 18 -4.18 0.33 -10.63
C SER A 18 -4.23 1.68 -11.37
N ARG A 19 -5.27 1.94 -12.18
CA ARG A 19 -5.42 3.21 -12.90
C ARG A 19 -5.70 4.40 -11.99
N TRP A 20 -5.96 4.20 -10.69
CA TRP A 20 -5.99 5.27 -9.71
C TRP A 20 -4.73 6.16 -9.77
N VAL A 21 -3.56 5.59 -10.07
CA VAL A 21 -2.29 6.33 -10.20
C VAL A 21 -2.39 7.46 -11.22
N LYS A 22 -3.10 7.24 -12.32
CA LYS A 22 -3.32 8.26 -13.36
C LYS A 22 -4.49 9.18 -13.05
N ARG A 23 -5.55 8.64 -12.42
CA ARG A 23 -6.81 9.36 -12.19
C ARG A 23 -6.77 10.25 -10.96
N GLN A 24 -5.97 9.88 -9.97
CA GLN A 24 -5.92 10.53 -8.66
C GLN A 24 -4.45 10.66 -8.18
N PRO A 25 -3.60 11.37 -8.93
CA PRO A 25 -2.18 11.53 -8.59
C PRO A 25 -1.98 12.24 -7.24
N LEU A 26 -3.00 12.98 -6.77
CA LEU A 26 -2.95 13.71 -5.50
C LEU A 26 -2.69 12.78 -4.31
N TRP A 27 -3.14 11.52 -4.36
CA TRP A 27 -2.82 10.54 -3.32
C TRP A 27 -1.31 10.29 -3.18
N LEU A 28 -0.57 10.27 -4.30
CA LEU A 28 0.88 10.12 -4.26
C LEU A 28 1.52 11.37 -3.66
N VAL A 29 1.06 12.56 -4.05
CA VAL A 29 1.56 13.84 -3.52
C VAL A 29 1.33 13.91 -2.01
N GLN A 30 0.12 13.59 -1.55
CA GLN A 30 -0.22 13.55 -0.13
C GLN A 30 0.64 12.54 0.63
N GLY A 31 0.86 11.35 0.06
CA GLY A 31 1.75 10.34 0.63
C GLY A 31 3.18 10.84 0.79
N VAL A 32 3.74 11.50 -0.22
CA VAL A 32 5.10 12.07 -0.17
C VAL A 32 5.20 13.19 0.85
N VAL A 33 4.27 14.16 0.82
CA VAL A 33 4.25 15.28 1.76
C VAL A 33 4.11 14.78 3.20
N GLY A 34 3.20 13.83 3.43
CA GLY A 34 3.01 13.20 4.74
C GLY A 34 4.26 12.46 5.22
N ALA A 35 4.92 11.71 4.34
CA ALA A 35 6.13 10.99 4.68
C ALA A 35 7.30 11.93 5.02
N VAL A 36 7.53 12.97 4.23
CA VAL A 36 8.59 13.96 4.51
C VAL A 36 8.31 14.68 5.82
N GLY A 37 7.09 15.19 6.02
CA GLY A 37 6.73 15.90 7.24
C GLY A 37 6.87 15.02 8.49
N PHE A 38 6.39 13.79 8.44
CA PHE A 38 6.49 12.87 9.57
C PHE A 38 7.94 12.45 9.86
N THR A 39 8.75 12.26 8.82
CA THR A 39 10.20 11.99 8.96
C THR A 39 10.91 13.15 9.65
N MET A 40 10.62 14.39 9.26
CA MET A 40 11.20 15.58 9.90
C MET A 40 10.83 15.66 11.38
N ILE A 41 9.56 15.43 11.72
CA ILE A 41 9.09 15.45 13.12
C ILE A 41 9.84 14.42 13.95
N ILE A 42 9.92 13.17 13.48
CA ILE A 42 10.59 12.10 14.22
C ILE A 42 12.10 12.35 14.34
N TYR A 43 12.73 12.87 13.29
CA TYR A 43 14.14 13.25 13.33
C TYR A 43 14.42 14.34 14.37
N VAL A 44 13.59 15.39 14.41
CA VAL A 44 13.76 16.48 15.38
C VAL A 44 13.59 15.99 16.82
N TRP A 45 12.68 15.05 17.07
CA TRP A 45 12.44 14.54 18.42
C TRP A 45 13.43 13.48 18.89
N GLY A 46 13.82 12.55 18.01
CA GLY A 46 14.55 11.36 18.41
C GLY A 46 15.82 11.10 17.60
N SER A 47 16.27 12.10 16.83
CA SER A 47 17.48 12.04 16.01
C SER A 47 17.44 10.85 15.03
N VAL A 48 18.61 10.37 14.62
CA VAL A 48 18.80 9.27 13.66
C VAL A 48 18.31 7.92 14.22
N ASP A 49 18.36 7.72 15.54
CA ASP A 49 17.93 6.45 16.15
C ASP A 49 16.41 6.25 16.04
N ALA A 50 15.63 7.31 16.23
CA ALA A 50 14.18 7.23 16.01
C ALA A 50 13.81 7.01 14.54
N LEU A 51 14.63 7.47 13.59
CA LEU A 51 14.44 7.18 12.16
C LEU A 51 14.56 5.69 11.84
N ARG A 52 15.37 4.93 12.58
CA ARG A 52 15.46 3.45 12.41
C ARG A 52 14.13 2.78 12.71
N ASN A 53 13.52 3.16 13.83
CA ASN A 53 12.20 2.65 14.22
C ASN A 53 11.12 3.13 13.26
N LEU A 54 11.26 4.34 12.71
CA LEU A 54 10.35 4.88 11.71
C LEU A 54 10.37 4.08 10.41
N VAL A 55 11.54 3.64 9.92
CA VAL A 55 11.63 2.79 8.72
C VAL A 55 10.83 1.50 8.90
N VAL A 56 10.99 0.84 10.06
CA VAL A 56 10.22 -0.36 10.39
C VAL A 56 8.72 -0.05 10.47
N ALA A 57 8.35 1.07 11.09
CA ALA A 57 6.97 1.52 11.18
C ALA A 57 6.35 1.79 9.80
N TYR A 58 7.07 2.44 8.88
CA TYR A 58 6.59 2.67 7.52
C TYR A 58 6.31 1.37 6.76
N ILE A 59 7.12 0.33 6.97
CA ILE A 59 6.91 -0.97 6.34
C ILE A 59 5.69 -1.67 6.95
N ILE A 60 5.65 -1.82 8.28
CA ILE A 60 4.61 -2.59 8.96
C ILE A 60 3.29 -1.81 8.95
N ALA A 61 3.26 -0.64 9.58
CA ALA A 61 2.04 0.17 9.67
C ALA A 61 1.54 0.63 8.29
N GLY A 62 2.46 0.88 7.34
CA GLY A 62 2.11 1.17 5.96
C GLY A 62 1.40 -0.01 5.28
N ALA A 63 1.89 -1.24 5.45
CA ALA A 63 1.23 -2.43 4.92
C ALA A 63 -0.16 -2.67 5.54
N TRP A 64 -0.31 -2.46 6.85
CA TRP A 64 -1.61 -2.50 7.52
C TRP A 64 -2.57 -1.42 7.00
N GLY A 65 -2.06 -0.21 6.78
CA GLY A 65 -2.81 0.89 6.19
C GLY A 65 -3.34 0.57 4.80
N LEU A 66 -2.64 -0.22 3.99
CA LEU A 66 -3.18 -0.65 2.68
C LEU A 66 -4.43 -1.50 2.81
N GLY A 67 -4.41 -2.47 3.73
CA GLY A 67 -5.55 -3.36 3.94
C GLY A 67 -6.75 -2.61 4.54
N LEU A 68 -6.52 -1.89 5.63
CA LEU A 68 -7.58 -1.26 6.41
C LEU A 68 -8.09 0.07 5.84
N ASN A 69 -7.25 0.79 5.11
CA ASN A 69 -7.62 2.09 4.53
C ASN A 69 -7.95 1.92 3.05
N ILE A 70 -6.96 1.57 2.22
CA ILE A 70 -7.12 1.61 0.75
C ILE A 70 -8.06 0.51 0.25
N VAL A 71 -7.78 -0.75 0.58
CA VAL A 71 -8.58 -1.89 0.11
C VAL A 71 -9.99 -1.83 0.69
N ALA A 72 -10.13 -1.56 1.98
CA ALA A 72 -11.44 -1.45 2.63
C ALA A 72 -12.28 -0.30 2.05
N GLN A 73 -11.71 0.90 1.87
CA GLN A 73 -12.41 2.01 1.22
C GLN A 73 -12.80 1.67 -0.21
N ARG A 74 -11.93 0.97 -0.95
CA ARG A 74 -12.26 0.58 -2.32
C ARG A 74 -13.43 -0.38 -2.40
N ILE A 75 -13.43 -1.43 -1.57
CA ILE A 75 -14.54 -2.37 -1.49
C ILE A 75 -15.82 -1.66 -1.03
N GLY A 76 -15.71 -0.75 -0.05
CA GLY A 76 -16.83 0.07 0.41
C GLY A 76 -17.40 0.96 -0.69
N TRP A 77 -16.53 1.59 -1.48
CA TRP A 77 -16.90 2.40 -2.63
C TRP A 77 -17.60 1.57 -3.71
N ASP A 78 -17.08 0.40 -4.03
CA ASP A 78 -17.67 -0.49 -5.03
C ASP A 78 -19.02 -1.05 -4.55
N ARG A 79 -19.21 -1.25 -3.24
CA ARG A 79 -20.51 -1.62 -2.66
C ARG A 79 -21.53 -0.49 -2.78
N ILE A 80 -21.16 0.75 -2.46
CA ILE A 80 -22.07 1.90 -2.52
C ILE A 80 -22.49 2.22 -3.95
N ASN A 81 -21.58 2.05 -4.92
CA ASN A 81 -21.84 2.34 -6.33
C ASN A 81 -22.42 1.15 -7.12
N HIS A 82 -22.75 0.05 -6.43
CA HIS A 82 -23.26 -1.18 -7.04
C HIS A 82 -22.33 -1.82 -8.10
N ASN A 83 -21.02 -1.54 -8.02
CA ASN A 83 -20.03 -2.11 -8.92
C ASN A 83 -19.83 -3.61 -8.66
N ILE A 84 -20.05 -4.07 -7.42
CA ILE A 84 -19.93 -5.48 -7.06
C ILE A 84 -20.96 -6.31 -7.83
N GLU A 85 -22.20 -5.83 -7.89
CA GLU A 85 -23.32 -6.45 -8.60
C GLU A 85 -23.07 -6.47 -10.10
N PHE A 86 -22.50 -5.39 -10.65
CA PHE A 86 -22.04 -5.34 -12.04
C PHE A 86 -20.97 -6.41 -12.33
N TYR A 87 -19.99 -6.58 -11.43
CA TYR A 87 -18.96 -7.60 -11.59
C TYR A 87 -19.49 -9.02 -11.42
N VAL A 88 -20.49 -9.26 -10.56
CA VAL A 88 -21.17 -10.57 -10.43
C VAL A 88 -22.01 -10.92 -11.66
N ALA A 89 -22.59 -9.92 -12.34
CA ALA A 89 -23.26 -10.12 -13.62
C ALA A 89 -22.27 -10.48 -14.75
N SER A 90 -21.00 -10.11 -14.59
CA SER A 90 -19.90 -10.57 -15.44
C SER A 90 -19.37 -11.93 -14.97
N PRO A 91 -18.62 -12.70 -15.78
CA PRO A 91 -18.15 -14.04 -15.38
C PRO A 91 -17.05 -14.03 -14.30
N VAL A 92 -16.88 -12.93 -13.57
CA VAL A 92 -15.87 -12.72 -12.53
C VAL A 92 -16.33 -13.37 -11.23
N THR A 93 -15.53 -14.29 -10.70
CA THR A 93 -15.82 -14.88 -9.39
C THR A 93 -15.50 -13.88 -8.27
N LEU A 94 -16.21 -14.00 -7.15
CA LEU A 94 -15.98 -13.15 -5.97
C LEU A 94 -14.53 -13.22 -5.46
N SER A 95 -13.91 -14.40 -5.51
CA SER A 95 -12.50 -14.57 -5.18
C SER A 95 -11.57 -13.81 -6.12
N ALA A 96 -11.83 -13.85 -7.44
CA ALA A 96 -11.03 -13.11 -8.42
C ALA A 96 -11.17 -11.60 -8.24
N TYR A 97 -12.36 -11.12 -7.87
CA TYR A 97 -12.61 -9.73 -7.50
C TYR A 97 -11.73 -9.29 -6.32
N PHE A 98 -11.82 -9.95 -5.16
CA PHE A 98 -11.04 -9.53 -3.98
C PHE A 98 -9.54 -9.61 -4.20
N THR A 99 -9.04 -10.70 -4.80
CA THR A 99 -7.62 -10.83 -5.11
C THR A 99 -7.17 -9.76 -6.11
N GLY A 100 -8.00 -9.45 -7.11
CA GLY A 100 -7.72 -8.40 -8.09
C GLY A 100 -7.65 -7.01 -7.46
N ILE A 101 -8.58 -6.67 -6.57
CA ILE A 101 -8.57 -5.39 -5.84
C ILE A 101 -7.33 -5.28 -4.95
N VAL A 102 -7.03 -6.29 -4.13
CA VAL A 102 -5.86 -6.28 -3.25
C VAL A 102 -4.57 -6.10 -4.07
N LEU A 103 -4.44 -6.82 -5.18
CA LEU A 103 -3.28 -6.68 -6.07
C LEU A 103 -3.21 -5.29 -6.74
N GLY A 104 -4.34 -4.76 -7.22
CA GLY A 104 -4.38 -3.42 -7.83
C GLY A 104 -4.06 -2.28 -6.84
N CYS A 105 -4.52 -2.43 -5.60
CA CYS A 105 -4.23 -1.50 -4.50
C CYS A 105 -2.83 -1.64 -3.94
N SER A 106 -2.16 -2.79 -4.11
CA SER A 106 -0.80 -3.03 -3.57
C SER A 106 0.23 -1.99 -4.04
N LEU A 107 0.01 -1.35 -5.19
CA LEU A 107 0.85 -0.25 -5.67
C LEU A 107 0.87 0.96 -4.74
N PHE A 108 -0.15 1.16 -3.91
CA PHE A 108 -0.11 2.18 -2.86
C PHE A 108 0.98 1.89 -1.82
N LEU A 109 1.47 0.65 -1.69
CA LEU A 109 2.58 0.35 -0.78
C LEU A 109 3.83 1.16 -1.12
N ALA A 110 4.00 1.52 -2.41
CA ALA A 110 5.09 2.35 -2.87
C ALA A 110 5.14 3.70 -2.15
N SER A 111 4.00 4.28 -1.75
CA SER A 111 3.99 5.57 -1.03
C SER A 111 4.60 5.48 0.36
N ASN A 112 4.68 4.28 0.95
CA ASN A 112 5.33 4.04 2.25
C ASN A 112 6.74 3.47 2.10
N LEU A 113 6.94 2.58 1.13
CA LEU A 113 8.26 1.96 0.89
C LEU A 113 9.28 2.94 0.32
N ILE A 114 8.87 3.83 -0.60
CA ILE A 114 9.80 4.80 -1.19
C ILE A 114 10.41 5.70 -0.10
N PRO A 115 9.62 6.33 0.79
CA PRO A 115 10.19 7.07 1.92
C PRO A 115 11.06 6.22 2.84
N ALA A 116 10.61 5.01 3.22
CA ALA A 116 11.36 4.12 4.10
C ALA A 116 12.75 3.79 3.52
N LEU A 117 12.81 3.43 2.23
CA LEU A 117 14.06 3.16 1.52
C LEU A 117 14.92 4.42 1.39
N THR A 118 14.32 5.57 1.11
CA THR A 118 15.04 6.84 0.98
C THR A 118 15.73 7.22 2.29
N ILE A 119 15.03 7.10 3.42
CA ILE A 119 15.58 7.36 4.76
C ILE A 119 16.70 6.37 5.06
N ALA A 120 16.47 5.08 4.82
CA ALA A 120 17.46 4.03 5.06
C ALA A 120 18.76 4.28 4.26
N LEU A 121 18.65 4.69 3.00
CA LEU A 121 19.80 4.98 2.13
C LEU A 121 20.53 6.26 2.54
N ILE A 122 19.81 7.36 2.81
CA ILE A 122 20.42 8.65 3.17
C ILE A 122 21.19 8.55 4.48
N PHE A 123 20.58 7.93 5.48
CA PHE A 123 21.17 7.82 6.82
C PHE A 123 22.03 6.56 7.00
N ARG A 124 22.23 5.78 5.92
CA ARG A 124 22.96 4.50 5.93
C ARG A 124 22.56 3.61 7.11
N LEU A 125 21.24 3.46 7.28
CA LEU A 125 20.70 2.69 8.38
C LEU A 125 20.82 1.20 8.05
N ASP A 126 21.67 0.50 8.79
CA ASP A 126 21.60 -0.96 8.84
C ASP A 126 20.30 -1.33 9.55
N LEU A 127 19.44 -2.09 8.88
CA LEU A 127 18.25 -2.67 9.52
C LEU A 127 18.76 -3.55 10.67
N PRO A 128 18.46 -3.21 11.94
CA PRO A 128 19.04 -3.92 13.05
C PRO A 128 18.56 -5.38 13.01
N PRO A 129 19.45 -6.37 13.22
CA PRO A 129 18.97 -7.68 13.62
C PRO A 129 18.21 -7.49 14.94
N TYR A 130 17.05 -8.15 15.04
CA TYR A 130 16.09 -8.07 16.15
C TYR A 130 16.68 -8.21 17.58
N SER A 131 17.96 -8.56 17.74
CA SER A 131 18.58 -8.94 19.02
C SER A 131 19.25 -7.82 19.83
N ARG A 132 19.36 -6.57 19.34
CA ARG A 132 20.17 -5.52 20.02
C ARG A 132 19.44 -4.69 21.10
N TYR A 133 18.15 -4.90 21.33
CA TYR A 133 17.37 -4.12 22.30
C TYR A 133 17.25 -4.76 23.71
N TYR A 134 17.95 -5.87 23.97
CA TYR A 134 17.96 -6.57 25.27
C TYR A 134 19.37 -6.79 25.83
N GLN A 135 20.24 -5.78 25.73
CA GLN A 135 21.53 -5.69 26.43
C GLN A 135 21.69 -4.27 26.98
#